data_AF-A0A3D1E776-F1
#
_entry.id   AF-A0A3D1E776-F1
#
_cell.length_a   1.000
_cell.length_b   1.000
_cell.length_c   1.000
_cell.angle_alpha   90.00
_cell.angle_beta   90.00
_cell.angle_gamma   90.00
#
_symmetry.space_group_name_H-M   'P 1'
#
loop_
_entity.id
_entity.type
_entity.pdbx_description
1 polymer ?
#
loop_
_entity_poly.entity_id
_entity_poly.type
_entity_poly.pdbx_seq_one_letter_code
_entity_poly.pdbx_strand_id
1 'polypeptide(L)' 'GFLMDAFEYGAPPHGGLAFGLDRLVAILGGQETIRDFIAFPKNNAGRDVMIDAPSMLDQAQLDELNIALSLKS' A
#
# COMPACT_ATOMS: atom_id res chain seq x y z
N GLY A 1 4.80 24.25 9.32
CA GLY A 1 4.85 22.92 8.68
C GLY A 1 3.51 22.64 8.06
N PHE A 2 3.45 22.17 6.80
CA PHE A 2 2.25 22.24 5.94
C PHE A 2 0.89 21.97 6.63
N LEU A 3 0.77 20.88 7.39
CA LEU A 3 -0.48 20.54 8.09
C LEU A 3 -0.80 21.48 9.26
N MET A 4 0.21 21.90 10.03
CA MET A 4 0.01 22.81 11.18
C MET A 4 -0.36 24.21 10.70
N ASP A 5 0.31 24.69 9.64
CA ASP A 5 0.04 26.01 9.06
C ASP A 5 -1.40 26.06 8.52
N ALA A 6 -1.89 24.97 7.92
CA ALA A 6 -3.27 24.87 7.45
C ALA A 6 -4.32 24.92 8.58
N PHE A 7 -3.99 24.46 9.79
CA PHE A 7 -4.87 24.55 10.95
C PHE A 7 -4.93 25.97 11.55
N GLU A 8 -3.88 26.76 11.41
CA GLU A 8 -3.82 28.16 11.87
C GLU A 8 -4.73 29.10 11.06
N TYR A 9 -5.06 28.75 9.80
CA TYR A 9 -6.01 29.50 8.97
C TYR A 9 -7.49 29.18 9.26
N GLY A 10 -7.79 28.51 10.38
CA GLY A 10 -9.16 28.28 10.83
C GLY A 10 -9.79 27.00 10.28
N ALA A 11 -9.04 25.89 10.29
CA ALA A 11 -9.63 24.59 9.99
C ALA A 11 -10.75 24.26 11.01
N PRO A 12 -11.96 23.87 10.55
CA PRO A 12 -13.09 23.62 11.43
C PRO A 12 -12.87 22.33 12.26
N PRO A 13 -13.65 22.10 13.33
CA PRO A 13 -13.71 20.79 13.98
C PRO A 13 -14.13 19.73 12.95
N HIS A 14 -13.24 18.78 12.65
CA HIS A 14 -13.45 17.75 11.64
C HIS A 14 -13.14 16.38 12.22
N GLY A 15 -13.88 15.37 11.76
CA GLY A 15 -13.68 13.96 12.09
C GLY A 15 -14.00 13.12 10.86
N GLY A 16 -13.28 12.01 10.70
CA GLY A 16 -13.44 11.10 9.57
C GLY A 16 -13.53 9.65 10.04
N LEU A 17 -14.09 8.81 9.18
CA LEU A 17 -14.09 7.36 9.35
C LEU A 17 -13.74 6.69 8.02
N ALA A 18 -12.97 5.61 8.09
CA ALA A 18 -12.60 4.80 6.94
C ALA A 18 -13.01 3.34 7.18
N PHE A 19 -13.65 2.74 6.17
CA PHE A 19 -14.00 1.33 6.17
C PHE A 19 -12.96 0.51 5.40
N GLY A 20 -12.61 -0.66 5.93
CA GLY A 20 -11.83 -1.65 5.19
C GLY A 20 -12.73 -2.39 4.20
N LEU A 21 -12.74 -1.96 2.93
CA LEU A 21 -13.62 -2.51 1.90
C LEU A 21 -13.43 -4.02 1.72
N ASP A 22 -12.20 -4.50 1.63
CA ASP A 22 -11.91 -5.94 1.41
C ASP A 22 -12.49 -6.80 2.54
N ARG A 23 -12.39 -6.30 3.77
CA ARG A 23 -12.96 -6.96 4.96
C ARG A 23 -14.49 -6.88 4.96
N LEU A 24 -15.05 -5.74 4.60
CA LEU A 24 -16.50 -5.55 4.51
C LEU A 24 -17.10 -6.55 3.52
N VAL A 25 -16.51 -6.66 2.32
CA VAL A 25 -16.99 -7.59 1.28
C VAL A 25 -16.79 -9.05 1.71
N ALA A 26 -15.67 -9.40 2.35
CA ALA A 26 -15.45 -10.76 2.87
C ALA A 26 -16.52 -11.17 3.89
N ILE A 27 -16.87 -10.28 4.83
CA ILE A 27 -17.95 -10.52 5.80
C ILE A 27 -19.29 -10.70 5.08
N LEU A 28 -19.61 -9.86 4.10
CA LEU A 28 -20.83 -9.98 3.30
C LEU A 28 -20.88 -11.29 2.49
N GLY A 29 -19.71 -11.79 2.07
CA GLY A 29 -19.57 -13.07 1.39
C GLY A 29 -19.42 -14.29 2.31
N GLY A 30 -19.54 -14.12 3.64
CA GLY A 30 -19.45 -15.21 4.61
C GLY A 30 -18.06 -15.85 4.73
N GLN A 31 -17.01 -15.13 4.34
CA GLN A 31 -15.62 -15.61 4.40
C GLN A 31 -14.83 -14.85 5.47
N GLU A 32 -13.93 -15.54 6.16
CA GLU A 32 -13.01 -14.90 7.11
C GLU A 32 -11.75 -14.34 6.43
N THR A 33 -11.42 -14.85 5.24
CA THR A 33 -10.28 -14.43 4.43
C THR A 33 -10.68 -13.40 3.39
N ILE A 34 -9.87 -12.33 3.27
CA ILE A 34 -10.04 -11.31 2.23
C ILE A 34 -9.42 -11.72 0.89
N ARG A 35 -8.58 -12.76 0.87
CA ARG A 35 -7.78 -13.12 -0.31
C ARG A 35 -8.64 -13.48 -1.51
N ASP A 36 -9.81 -14.06 -1.28
CA ASP A 36 -10.75 -14.47 -2.34
C ASP A 36 -11.55 -13.27 -2.89
N PHE A 37 -11.46 -12.10 -2.25
CA PHE A 37 -12.10 -10.85 -2.67
C PHE A 37 -11.11 -9.87 -3.30
N ILE A 38 -9.85 -10.27 -3.44
CA ILE A 38 -8.79 -9.51 -4.10
C ILE A 38 -8.39 -10.29 -5.35
N ALA A 39 -8.50 -9.67 -6.54
CA ALA A 39 -8.24 -10.37 -7.81
C ALA A 39 -6.79 -10.90 -7.95
N PHE A 40 -5.81 -10.13 -7.44
CA PHE A 40 -4.39 -10.49 -7.49
C PHE A 40 -3.76 -10.36 -6.09
N PRO A 41 -4.03 -11.34 -5.19
CA PRO A 41 -3.57 -11.26 -3.81
C PRO A 41 -2.07 -11.53 -3.73
N LYS A 42 -1.39 -10.80 -2.85
CA LYS A 42 0.02 -11.05 -2.51
C LYS A 42 0.11 -12.24 -1.54
N ASN A 43 1.24 -12.94 -1.54
CA ASN A 43 1.54 -13.96 -0.54
C ASN A 43 2.03 -13.32 0.79
N ASN A 44 2.33 -14.14 1.79
CA ASN A 44 2.75 -13.67 3.12
C ASN A 44 4.11 -12.93 3.11
N ALA A 45 4.89 -13.07 2.04
CA ALA A 45 6.14 -12.34 1.80
C ALA A 45 5.95 -11.08 0.95
N GLY A 46 4.70 -10.68 0.65
CA GLY A 46 4.40 -9.53 -0.20
C GLY A 46 4.70 -9.76 -1.69
N ARG A 47 4.93 -11.01 -2.11
CA ARG A 47 5.19 -11.36 -3.51
C ARG A 47 3.89 -11.65 -4.24
N ASP A 48 3.77 -11.14 -5.46
CA ASP A 48 2.81 -11.59 -6.44
C ASP A 48 3.40 -12.77 -7.19
N VAL A 49 2.84 -13.96 -6.99
CA VAL A 49 3.36 -15.20 -7.59
C VAL A 49 2.98 -15.29 -9.07
N MET A 50 1.94 -14.58 -9.52
CA MET A 50 1.46 -14.67 -10.91
C MET A 50 2.38 -13.92 -11.88
N ILE A 51 2.84 -12.72 -11.49
CA ILE A 51 3.68 -11.86 -12.33
C ILE A 51 5.14 -11.81 -11.88
N ASP A 52 5.50 -12.63 -10.89
CA ASP A 52 6.81 -12.67 -10.26
C ASP A 52 7.34 -11.31 -9.76
N ALA A 53 6.51 -10.60 -8.99
CA ALA A 53 6.83 -9.29 -8.44
C ALA A 53 6.97 -9.31 -6.91
N PRO A 54 7.88 -8.54 -6.30
CA PRO A 54 8.83 -7.61 -6.93
C PRO A 54 9.98 -8.33 -7.64
N SER A 55 10.58 -7.64 -8.61
CA SER A 55 11.75 -8.09 -9.37
C SER A 55 12.89 -7.07 -9.28
N MET A 56 14.10 -7.48 -9.69
CA MET A 56 15.25 -6.58 -9.75
C MET A 56 15.05 -5.52 -10.85
N LEU A 57 15.44 -4.28 -10.56
CA LEU A 57 15.46 -3.18 -11.51
C LEU A 57 16.81 -3.09 -12.23
N ASP A 58 16.83 -2.46 -13.41
CA ASP A 58 18.05 -2.18 -14.14
C ASP A 58 18.84 -1.04 -13.48
N GLN A 59 20.18 -1.14 -13.52
CA GLN A 59 21.06 -0.13 -12.93
C GLN A 59 20.82 1.28 -13.51
N ALA A 60 20.51 1.38 -14.81
CA ALA A 60 20.23 2.66 -15.46
C ALA A 60 19.03 3.40 -14.81
N GLN A 61 18.00 2.66 -14.35
CA GLN A 61 16.83 3.26 -13.69
C GLN A 61 17.16 3.73 -12.27
N LEU A 62 18.05 3.01 -11.58
CA LEU A 62 18.54 3.40 -10.26
C LEU A 62 19.40 4.66 -10.34
N ASP A 63 20.28 4.73 -11.35
CA ASP A 63 21.14 5.89 -11.59
C ASP A 63 20.32 7.13 -11.97
N GLU A 64 19.32 6.98 -12.85
CA GLU A 64 18.39 8.05 -13.22
C GLU A 64 17.68 8.65 -12.00
N LEU A 65 17.22 7.79 -11.08
CA LEU A 65 16.52 8.21 -9.87
C LEU A 65 17.47 8.60 -8.72
N ASN A 66 18.78 8.50 -8.90
CA ASN A 66 19.80 8.70 -7.87
C ASN A 66 19.58 7.84 -6.61
N ILE A 67 19.22 6.56 -6.82
CA ILE A 67 18.96 5.58 -5.75
C ILE A 67 20.07 4.55 -5.73
N ALA A 68 20.65 4.29 -4.55
CA ALA A 68 21.61 3.21 -4.35
C ALA A 68 21.01 2.11 -3.45
N LEU A 69 21.12 0.84 -3.87
CA LEU A 69 20.65 -0.29 -3.07
C LEU A 69 21.71 -0.71 -2.05
N SER A 70 21.37 -0.66 -0.76
CA SER A 70 22.20 -1.23 0.32
C SER A 70 21.73 -2.64 0.67
N LEU A 71 22.08 -3.61 -0.17
CA LEU A 71 21.78 -5.02 0.11
C LEU A 71 22.71 -5.54 1.21
N LYS A 72 22.14 -5.98 2.34
CA LYS A 72 22.89 -6.70 3.38
C LYS A 72 23.14 -8.13 2.88
N SER A 73 24.41 -8.53 2.91
CA SER A 73 24.87 -9.90 2.69
C SER A 73 24.29 -10.88 3.71
#